data_AF-A0A497EVT4-F1
#
_entry.id   AF-A0A497EVT4-F1
#
_cell.length_a   1.000
_cell.length_b   1.000
_cell.length_c   1.000
_cell.angle_alpha   90.00
_cell.angle_beta   90.00
_cell.angle_gamma   90.00
#
_symmetry.space_group_name_H-M   'P 1'
#
loop_
_entity.id
_entity.type
_entity.pdbx_description
1 polymer ?
#
loop_
_entity_poly.entity_id
_entity_poly.type
_entity_poly.pdbx_seq_one_letter_code
_entity_poly.pdbx_strand_id
1 'polypeptide(L)'
;MAGFDNPVRATYTIVRELVENALDACETHGILPDIYVRLSLKERGNVYNIRVEDNGCGVPKEYIASAFGRVLFGSKYVLRQTRGTFGLGGKMAILYGQITTHSPVKILTSTGGPNKYFCELMIDIQHNKPILRRGGIKALPNPTYWHGTVIEFNFEGDYPRAKPRILEYFRQTAIILPYANITFIDPDGIIYKFERITNEMPKPPQEVRPHPHGVDVELLKRLIRRTRTKSLIEFISSSFHRVGRRTALKFLKRVRMNPNRDPRSLKPDELVKIVNAMKKFNDFLPPDASCLSPVGPKLLEQGIIKELKPEFVVAVQRKPSAYAGHPFIVEAAIAYGGEVPLPKPGEINLYRYANKIPLLYDAHSDVAMKVIKSIKWSRYKIDLSMPIAFIVHIVSTKVPYKTVGKEFIADKPEIAYEIEWALKTCARKLRAYLTRKERKAAIRRKISILEKY
;
A
#
# COMPACT_ATOMS: atom_id res chain seq x y z
N MET A 1 -17.93 2.42 -8.35
CA MET A 1 -17.13 1.16 -8.31
C MET A 1 -15.62 1.36 -8.00
N ALA A 2 -14.98 2.47 -8.37
CA ALA A 2 -13.54 2.70 -8.12
C ALA A 2 -13.24 3.92 -7.22
N GLY A 3 -14.22 4.39 -6.42
CA GLY A 3 -14.07 5.58 -5.58
C GLY A 3 -14.45 6.90 -6.26
N PHE A 4 -15.02 6.85 -7.46
CA PHE A 4 -15.45 8.00 -8.25
C PHE A 4 -16.97 8.19 -8.23
N ASP A 5 -17.62 7.84 -7.13
CA ASP A 5 -19.09 7.80 -7.05
C ASP A 5 -19.70 9.20 -6.79
N ASN A 6 -18.93 10.14 -6.24
CA ASN A 6 -19.32 11.53 -6.05
C ASN A 6 -18.09 12.46 -6.10
N PRO A 7 -18.27 13.78 -6.32
CA PRO A 7 -17.17 14.73 -6.47
C PRO A 7 -16.20 14.77 -5.28
N VAL A 8 -16.70 14.64 -4.05
CA VAL A 8 -15.86 14.64 -2.82
C VAL A 8 -14.93 13.43 -2.80
N ARG A 9 -15.49 12.24 -3.02
CA ARG A 9 -14.75 10.97 -3.04
C ARG A 9 -13.80 10.89 -4.23
N ALA A 10 -14.20 11.43 -5.38
CA ALA A 10 -13.37 11.53 -6.57
C ALA A 10 -12.13 12.40 -6.31
N THR A 11 -12.29 13.61 -5.76
CA THR A 11 -11.14 14.48 -5.39
C THR A 11 -10.15 13.74 -4.49
N TYR A 12 -10.63 13.10 -3.43
CA TYR A 12 -9.78 12.31 -2.53
C TYR A 12 -9.07 11.16 -3.25
N THR A 13 -9.82 10.38 -4.04
CA THR A 13 -9.30 9.19 -4.74
C THR A 13 -8.24 9.57 -5.77
N ILE A 14 -8.43 10.68 -6.51
CA ILE A 14 -7.48 11.19 -7.49
C ILE A 14 -6.15 11.54 -6.81
N VAL A 15 -6.18 12.32 -5.73
CA VAL A 15 -4.98 12.69 -4.98
C VAL A 15 -4.26 11.43 -4.47
N ARG A 16 -5.01 10.54 -3.81
CA ARG A 16 -4.47 9.29 -3.26
C ARG A 16 -3.79 8.43 -4.33
N GLU A 17 -4.47 8.13 -5.44
CA GLU A 17 -3.95 7.22 -6.47
C GLU A 17 -2.72 7.78 -7.18
N LEU A 18 -2.64 9.09 -7.41
CA LEU A 18 -1.45 9.69 -8.02
C LEU A 18 -0.26 9.68 -7.05
N VAL A 19 -0.48 10.03 -5.78
CA VAL A 19 0.56 9.99 -4.74
C VAL A 19 1.05 8.56 -4.48
N GLU A 20 0.15 7.57 -4.43
CA GLU A 20 0.54 6.16 -4.29
C GLU A 20 1.45 5.69 -5.44
N ASN A 21 1.17 6.10 -6.67
CA ASN A 21 2.00 5.73 -7.83
C ASN A 21 3.36 6.44 -7.82
N ALA A 22 3.38 7.72 -7.43
CA ALA A 22 4.61 8.49 -7.24
C ALA A 22 5.53 7.83 -6.19
N LEU A 23 4.97 7.47 -5.03
CA LEU A 23 5.71 6.76 -3.97
C LEU A 23 6.21 5.38 -4.42
N ASP A 24 5.38 4.61 -5.14
CA ASP A 24 5.79 3.31 -5.71
C ASP A 24 6.97 3.48 -6.69
N ALA A 25 7.00 4.55 -7.49
CA ALA A 25 8.05 4.81 -8.47
C ALA A 25 9.41 5.10 -7.81
N CYS A 26 9.41 5.75 -6.65
CA CYS A 26 10.61 6.02 -5.86
C CYS A 26 11.07 4.77 -5.07
N GLU A 27 10.19 4.21 -4.23
CA GLU A 27 10.56 3.15 -3.27
C GLU A 27 10.99 1.85 -3.93
N THR A 28 10.39 1.50 -5.08
CA THR A 28 10.75 0.28 -5.82
C THR A 28 12.21 0.31 -6.28
N HIS A 29 12.77 1.50 -6.47
CA HIS A 29 14.14 1.72 -6.96
C HIS A 29 15.08 2.20 -5.85
N GLY A 30 14.64 2.21 -4.59
CA GLY A 30 15.45 2.70 -3.48
C GLY A 30 15.78 4.20 -3.58
N ILE A 31 14.90 4.99 -4.18
CA ILE A 31 15.03 6.45 -4.26
C ILE A 31 14.22 7.07 -3.11
N LEU A 32 14.83 8.00 -2.36
CA LEU A 32 14.15 8.73 -1.30
C LEU A 32 13.05 9.62 -1.92
N PRO A 33 11.76 9.41 -1.60
CA PRO A 33 10.69 10.11 -2.26
C PRO A 33 10.72 11.61 -1.95
N ASP A 34 10.64 12.41 -3.01
CA ASP A 34 10.32 13.84 -2.96
C ASP A 34 9.10 14.09 -3.84
N ILE A 35 7.95 14.26 -3.20
CA ILE A 35 6.65 14.32 -3.87
C ILE A 35 6.06 15.71 -3.72
N TYR A 36 5.81 16.35 -4.86
CA TYR A 36 5.14 17.64 -4.94
C TYR A 36 3.73 17.45 -5.49
N VAL A 37 2.73 17.95 -4.74
CA VAL A 37 1.32 17.91 -5.11
C VAL A 37 0.78 19.32 -5.07
N ARG A 38 0.19 19.77 -6.17
CA ARG A 38 -0.53 21.05 -6.24
C ARG A 38 -1.94 20.81 -6.74
N LEU A 39 -2.91 21.33 -6.00
CA LEU A 39 -4.30 21.41 -6.42
C LEU A 39 -4.64 22.90 -6.61
N SER A 40 -5.25 23.26 -7.73
CA SER A 40 -5.59 24.66 -8.01
C SER A 40 -7.00 24.75 -8.61
N LEU A 41 -7.81 25.66 -8.09
CA LEU A 41 -9.15 25.92 -8.62
C LEU A 41 -9.03 26.64 -9.97
N LYS A 42 -9.83 26.23 -10.96
CA LYS A 42 -9.97 26.94 -12.24
C LYS A 42 -11.13 27.94 -12.14
N GLU A 43 -11.02 29.06 -12.86
CA GLU A 43 -11.89 30.24 -12.74
C GLU A 43 -13.40 30.00 -12.97
N ARG A 44 -13.81 28.85 -13.53
CA ARG A 44 -15.23 28.52 -13.77
C ARG A 44 -15.60 27.16 -13.18
N GLY A 45 -16.53 27.17 -12.22
CA GLY A 45 -17.17 25.98 -11.66
C GLY A 45 -16.31 25.21 -10.66
N ASN A 46 -16.75 23.99 -10.36
CA ASN A 46 -16.09 23.05 -9.45
C ASN A 46 -14.94 22.28 -10.11
N VAL A 47 -14.19 22.94 -10.99
CA VAL A 47 -13.10 22.32 -11.77
C VAL A 47 -11.76 22.61 -11.12
N TYR A 48 -11.02 21.55 -10.80
CA TYR A 48 -9.69 21.63 -10.22
C TYR A 48 -8.65 21.11 -11.20
N ASN A 49 -7.48 21.74 -11.19
CA ASN A 49 -6.27 21.23 -11.82
C ASN A 49 -5.40 20.57 -10.75
N ILE A 50 -5.06 19.30 -10.94
CA ILE A 50 -4.09 18.60 -10.11
C ILE A 50 -2.79 18.43 -10.87
N ARG A 51 -1.69 18.73 -10.19
CA ARG A 51 -0.33 18.44 -10.62
C ARG A 51 0.36 17.60 -9.56
N VAL A 52 0.86 16.43 -9.94
CA VAL A 52 1.70 15.57 -9.09
C VAL A 52 3.03 15.38 -9.77
N GLU A 53 4.11 15.65 -9.04
CA GLU A 53 5.48 15.54 -9.49
C GLU A 53 6.26 14.68 -8.50
N ASP A 54 7.02 13.72 -9.03
CA ASP A 54 7.87 12.81 -8.28
C ASP A 54 9.30 12.82 -8.81
N ASN A 55 10.25 12.42 -7.96
CA ASN A 55 11.63 12.14 -8.30
C ASN A 55 11.88 10.63 -8.53
N GLY A 56 10.90 9.88 -9.02
CA GLY A 56 11.00 8.43 -9.19
C GLY A 56 11.84 8.00 -10.39
N CYS A 57 11.67 6.75 -10.83
CA CYS A 57 12.41 6.20 -11.98
C CYS A 57 12.01 6.78 -13.34
N GLY A 58 10.89 7.52 -13.42
CA GLY A 58 10.28 7.93 -14.68
C GLY A 58 9.74 6.77 -15.52
N VAL A 59 9.32 7.08 -16.74
CA VAL A 59 8.76 6.13 -17.70
C VAL A 59 9.52 6.20 -19.02
N PRO A 60 10.04 5.07 -19.56
CA PRO A 60 10.70 5.06 -20.86
C PRO A 60 9.76 5.46 -22.00
N LYS A 61 10.30 6.12 -23.03
CA LYS A 61 9.56 6.74 -24.15
C LYS A 61 8.55 5.78 -24.78
N GLU A 62 8.95 4.54 -25.02
CA GLU A 62 8.17 3.49 -25.67
C GLU A 62 6.95 3.05 -24.86
N TYR A 63 6.96 3.26 -23.53
CA TYR A 63 5.88 2.86 -22.64
C TYR A 63 4.95 4.01 -22.25
N ILE A 64 5.33 5.28 -22.45
CA ILE A 64 4.55 6.46 -22.00
C ILE A 64 3.08 6.35 -22.39
N ALA A 65 2.79 6.20 -23.70
CA ALA A 65 1.41 6.17 -24.18
C ALA A 65 0.60 5.01 -23.58
N SER A 66 1.19 3.82 -23.47
CA SER A 66 0.50 2.65 -22.90
C SER A 66 0.35 2.74 -21.37
N ALA A 67 1.34 3.28 -20.67
CA ALA A 67 1.37 3.42 -19.22
C ALA A 67 0.22 4.29 -18.70
N PHE A 68 -0.11 5.36 -19.44
CA PHE A 68 -1.13 6.32 -19.04
C PHE A 68 -2.45 6.17 -19.81
N GLY A 69 -2.43 5.65 -21.04
CA GLY A 69 -3.62 5.63 -21.90
C GLY A 69 -4.21 4.26 -22.24
N ARG A 70 -3.71 3.16 -21.66
CA ARG A 70 -4.29 1.82 -21.82
C ARG A 70 -4.69 1.24 -20.47
N VAL A 71 -5.99 1.13 -20.22
CA VAL A 71 -6.56 0.49 -19.03
C VAL A 71 -6.08 -0.97 -18.98
N LEU A 72 -5.73 -1.47 -17.78
CA LEU A 72 -5.12 -2.79 -17.57
C LEU A 72 -3.75 -2.98 -18.28
N PHE A 73 -3.02 -1.88 -18.49
CA PHE A 73 -1.60 -1.93 -18.82
C PHE A 73 -0.75 -1.50 -17.62
N GLY A 74 0.33 -2.24 -17.34
CA GLY A 74 1.27 -1.83 -16.30
C GLY A 74 2.25 -2.92 -15.90
N SER A 75 3.29 -2.54 -15.18
CA SER A 75 4.28 -3.43 -14.58
C SER A 75 3.75 -4.21 -13.36
N LYS A 76 2.54 -3.88 -12.88
CA LYS A 76 1.93 -4.45 -11.66
C LYS A 76 1.32 -5.86 -11.85
N TYR A 77 1.55 -6.53 -13.00
CA TYR A 77 1.14 -7.93 -13.23
C TYR A 77 2.11 -8.97 -12.68
N VAL A 78 3.23 -8.50 -12.19
CA VAL A 78 4.20 -9.27 -11.43
C VAL A 78 3.70 -9.40 -10.00
N LEU A 79 3.85 -10.59 -9.40
CA LEU A 79 3.54 -10.78 -7.98
C LEU A 79 4.67 -10.15 -7.14
N ARG A 80 4.40 -8.93 -6.64
CA ARG A 80 5.28 -8.14 -5.79
C ARG A 80 4.42 -7.33 -4.83
N GLN A 81 4.94 -6.98 -3.66
CA GLN A 81 4.29 -5.99 -2.81
C GLN A 81 4.26 -4.63 -3.53
N THR A 82 3.06 -4.10 -3.74
CA THR A 82 2.82 -2.75 -4.27
C THR A 82 1.65 -2.10 -3.56
N ARG A 83 1.57 -0.77 -3.58
CA ARG A 83 0.41 -0.02 -3.09
C ARG A 83 -0.83 -0.27 -3.97
N GLY A 84 -0.64 -0.19 -5.29
CA GLY A 84 -1.69 -0.49 -6.28
C GLY A 84 -1.78 -1.97 -6.65
N THR A 85 -2.99 -2.50 -6.84
CA THR A 85 -3.24 -3.93 -7.14
C THR A 85 -3.43 -4.24 -8.64
N PHE A 86 -3.99 -3.32 -9.44
CA PHE A 86 -4.38 -3.61 -10.83
C PHE A 86 -3.90 -2.60 -11.87
N GLY A 87 -3.09 -1.60 -11.47
CA GLY A 87 -2.66 -0.53 -12.39
C GLY A 87 -3.80 0.31 -12.96
N LEU A 88 -4.99 0.24 -12.35
CA LEU A 88 -6.22 0.92 -12.78
C LEU A 88 -6.36 2.33 -12.21
N GLY A 89 -6.03 2.55 -10.94
CA GLY A 89 -6.44 3.76 -10.21
C GLY A 89 -5.99 5.07 -10.85
N GLY A 90 -4.70 5.22 -11.17
CA GLY A 90 -4.20 6.42 -11.85
C GLY A 90 -4.83 6.65 -13.24
N LYS A 91 -5.16 5.58 -13.97
CA LYS A 91 -5.84 5.67 -15.27
C LYS A 91 -7.31 6.04 -15.11
N MET A 92 -7.96 5.54 -14.06
CA MET A 92 -9.33 5.93 -13.70
C MET A 92 -9.39 7.41 -13.30
N ALA A 93 -8.36 7.93 -12.63
CA ALA A 93 -8.25 9.36 -12.32
C ALA A 93 -8.17 10.20 -13.60
N ILE A 94 -7.33 9.78 -14.57
CA ILE A 94 -7.22 10.43 -15.89
C ILE A 94 -8.55 10.35 -16.65
N LEU A 95 -9.20 9.17 -16.68
CA LEU A 95 -10.49 8.98 -17.33
C LEU A 95 -11.58 9.85 -16.72
N TYR A 96 -11.64 9.93 -15.39
CA TYR A 96 -12.60 10.79 -14.70
C TYR A 96 -12.38 12.26 -15.08
N GLY A 97 -11.13 12.74 -15.09
CA GLY A 97 -10.79 14.08 -15.55
C GLY A 97 -11.24 14.33 -17.00
N GLN A 98 -10.97 13.38 -17.90
CA GLN A 98 -11.39 13.46 -19.30
C GLN A 98 -12.92 13.48 -19.46
N ILE A 99 -13.65 12.65 -18.71
CA ILE A 99 -15.12 12.56 -18.80
C ILE A 99 -15.77 13.85 -18.29
N THR A 100 -15.25 14.41 -17.19
CA THR A 100 -15.85 15.58 -16.52
C THR A 100 -15.46 16.91 -17.16
N THR A 101 -14.24 17.04 -17.70
CA THR A 101 -13.72 18.32 -18.20
C THR A 101 -13.35 18.32 -19.68
N HIS A 102 -13.40 17.15 -20.34
CA HIS A 102 -12.94 16.96 -21.71
C HIS A 102 -11.50 17.44 -21.97
N SER A 103 -10.67 17.53 -20.92
CA SER A 103 -9.29 17.99 -21.00
C SER A 103 -8.30 16.82 -21.14
N PRO A 104 -7.21 16.99 -21.91
CA PRO A 104 -6.16 15.98 -21.98
C PRO A 104 -5.32 15.96 -20.70
N VAL A 105 -4.71 14.81 -20.41
CA VAL A 105 -3.66 14.73 -19.40
C VAL A 105 -2.33 15.15 -20.01
N LYS A 106 -1.60 16.02 -19.30
CA LYS A 106 -0.22 16.41 -19.60
C LYS A 106 0.73 15.55 -18.80
N ILE A 107 1.71 14.98 -19.49
CA ILE A 107 2.71 14.09 -18.89
C ILE A 107 4.08 14.62 -19.25
N LEU A 108 4.95 14.77 -18.26
CA LEU A 108 6.38 15.02 -18.43
C LEU A 108 7.14 13.93 -17.69
N THR A 109 8.09 13.24 -18.33
CA THR A 109 8.82 12.16 -17.67
C THR A 109 10.23 12.00 -18.21
N SER A 110 11.14 11.51 -17.36
CA SER A 110 12.52 11.21 -17.71
C SER A 110 13.05 10.08 -16.83
N THR A 111 13.86 9.21 -17.40
CA THR A 111 14.59 8.15 -16.68
C THR A 111 15.99 8.58 -16.26
N GLY A 112 16.26 9.89 -16.18
CA GLY A 112 17.57 10.46 -15.87
C GLY A 112 18.51 10.60 -17.07
N GLY A 113 17.98 10.48 -18.30
CA GLY A 113 18.74 10.67 -19.52
C GLY A 113 18.88 12.15 -19.94
N PRO A 114 19.56 12.43 -21.06
CA PRO A 114 19.75 13.79 -21.58
C PRO A 114 18.46 14.43 -22.11
N ASN A 115 17.39 13.63 -22.25
CA ASN A 115 16.10 14.07 -22.74
C ASN A 115 15.00 13.81 -21.70
N LYS A 116 14.06 14.75 -21.59
CA LYS A 116 12.77 14.57 -20.95
C LYS A 116 11.69 14.53 -22.00
N TYR A 117 10.66 13.72 -21.79
CA TYR A 117 9.59 13.50 -22.75
C TYR A 117 8.30 14.16 -22.28
N PHE A 118 7.71 14.99 -23.13
CA PHE A 118 6.43 15.65 -22.89
C PHE A 118 5.38 15.15 -23.87
N CYS A 119 4.18 14.85 -23.39
CA CYS A 119 3.04 14.59 -24.26
C CYS A 119 1.71 15.03 -23.63
N GLU A 120 0.74 15.31 -24.49
CA GLU A 120 -0.66 15.44 -24.10
C GLU A 120 -1.45 14.24 -24.64
N LEU A 121 -2.19 13.58 -23.76
CA LEU A 121 -2.82 12.30 -24.02
C LEU A 121 -4.29 12.32 -23.61
N MET A 122 -5.10 11.65 -24.41
CA MET A 122 -6.48 11.27 -24.09
C MET A 122 -6.62 9.76 -24.25
N ILE A 123 -7.70 9.20 -23.73
CA ILE A 123 -8.00 7.77 -23.77
C ILE A 123 -9.22 7.56 -24.65
N ASP A 124 -9.06 6.74 -25.68
CA ASP A 124 -10.19 6.13 -26.40
C ASP A 124 -10.81 5.07 -25.49
N ILE A 125 -11.97 5.40 -24.92
CA ILE A 125 -12.67 4.52 -23.97
C ILE A 125 -13.21 3.27 -24.68
N GLN A 126 -13.67 3.39 -25.93
CA GLN A 126 -14.27 2.28 -26.68
C GLN A 126 -13.21 1.25 -27.06
N HIS A 127 -12.06 1.71 -27.56
CA HIS A 127 -10.99 0.83 -28.05
C HIS A 127 -9.90 0.53 -27.02
N ASN A 128 -9.95 1.18 -25.84
CA ASN A 128 -8.91 1.11 -24.81
C ASN A 128 -7.51 1.43 -25.37
N LYS A 129 -7.39 2.55 -26.08
CA LYS A 129 -6.17 2.99 -26.75
C LYS A 129 -5.81 4.43 -26.38
N PRO A 130 -4.52 4.76 -26.26
CA PRO A 130 -4.09 6.14 -26.10
C PRO A 130 -4.30 6.94 -27.40
N ILE A 131 -4.81 8.16 -27.27
CA ILE A 131 -4.89 9.17 -28.33
C ILE A 131 -3.91 10.29 -27.96
N LEU A 132 -2.79 10.39 -28.69
CA LEU A 132 -1.86 11.51 -28.54
C LEU A 132 -2.40 12.73 -29.30
N ARG A 133 -2.31 13.92 -28.68
CA ARG A 133 -2.62 15.19 -29.36
C ARG A 133 -1.58 15.48 -30.47
N ARG A 134 -1.90 16.47 -31.32
CA ARG A 134 -1.00 16.90 -32.41
C ARG A 134 0.40 17.20 -31.87
N GLY A 135 1.41 16.58 -32.47
CA GLY A 135 2.82 16.68 -32.05
C GLY A 135 3.35 15.49 -31.25
N GLY A 136 2.51 14.51 -30.88
CA GLY A 136 2.95 13.24 -30.31
C GLY A 136 3.76 13.39 -29.01
N ILE A 137 4.75 12.51 -28.83
CA ILE A 137 5.70 12.57 -27.72
C ILE A 137 6.88 13.46 -28.13
N LYS A 138 7.01 14.62 -27.51
CA LYS A 138 8.08 15.59 -27.75
C LYS A 138 9.28 15.28 -26.86
N ALA A 139 10.47 15.23 -27.43
CA ALA A 139 11.72 15.20 -26.67
C ALA A 139 12.17 16.63 -26.37
N LEU A 140 12.48 16.92 -25.12
CA LEU A 140 12.98 18.21 -24.65
C LEU A 140 14.35 18.00 -23.99
N PRO A 141 15.28 18.96 -24.09
CA PRO A 141 16.55 18.90 -23.38
C PRO A 141 16.37 18.75 -21.85
N ASN A 142 17.21 17.91 -21.24
CA ASN A 142 17.24 17.67 -19.80
C ASN A 142 18.64 17.95 -19.22
N PRO A 143 19.07 19.22 -19.16
CA PRO A 143 20.44 19.58 -18.76
C PRO A 143 20.76 19.20 -17.31
N THR A 144 19.76 19.10 -16.44
CA THR A 144 19.90 18.71 -15.03
C THR A 144 19.87 17.21 -14.81
N TYR A 145 19.71 16.41 -15.88
CA TYR A 145 19.51 14.96 -15.79
C TYR A 145 18.39 14.56 -14.81
N TRP A 146 17.35 15.40 -14.70
CA TRP A 146 16.20 15.13 -13.85
C TRP A 146 15.58 13.77 -14.21
N HIS A 147 15.14 13.04 -13.19
CA HIS A 147 14.41 11.79 -13.32
C HIS A 147 13.12 11.88 -12.52
N GLY A 148 12.05 11.28 -13.05
CA GLY A 148 10.74 11.31 -12.42
C GLY A 148 9.60 11.45 -13.41
N THR A 149 8.42 11.73 -12.87
CA THR A 149 7.19 11.93 -13.63
C THR A 149 6.41 13.12 -13.09
N VAL A 150 5.86 13.93 -14.00
CA VAL A 150 4.84 14.95 -13.72
C VAL A 150 3.57 14.54 -14.45
N ILE A 151 2.46 14.51 -13.71
CA ILE A 151 1.12 14.27 -14.24
C ILE A 151 0.27 15.49 -13.90
N GLU A 152 -0.36 16.09 -14.90
CA GLU A 152 -1.21 17.26 -14.74
C GLU A 152 -2.48 17.16 -15.58
N PHE A 153 -3.65 17.31 -14.97
CA PHE A 153 -4.94 17.32 -15.68
C PHE A 153 -6.03 18.03 -14.86
N ASN A 154 -7.16 18.33 -15.51
CA ASN A 154 -8.32 18.93 -14.85
C ASN A 154 -9.39 17.88 -14.56
N PHE A 155 -10.14 18.07 -13.49
CA PHE A 155 -11.30 17.24 -13.14
C PHE A 155 -12.34 18.06 -12.38
N GLU A 156 -13.61 17.64 -12.44
CA GLU A 156 -14.66 18.20 -11.59
C GLU A 156 -14.67 17.54 -10.20
N GLY A 157 -14.64 18.33 -9.14
CA GLY A 157 -14.50 17.83 -7.78
C GLY A 157 -15.09 18.74 -6.71
N ASP A 158 -14.96 18.34 -5.45
CA ASP A 158 -15.32 19.17 -4.29
C ASP A 158 -14.19 19.12 -3.27
N TYR A 159 -13.28 20.10 -3.32
CA TYR A 159 -12.15 20.19 -2.40
C TYR A 159 -12.56 20.59 -0.98
N PRO A 160 -13.41 21.61 -0.74
CA PRO A 160 -13.77 22.02 0.63
C PRO A 160 -14.26 20.87 1.50
N ARG A 161 -15.09 19.97 0.95
CA ARG A 161 -15.55 18.77 1.67
C ARG A 161 -14.51 17.64 1.74
N ALA A 162 -13.64 17.52 0.74
CA ALA A 162 -12.59 16.50 0.71
C ALA A 162 -11.34 16.85 1.54
N LYS A 163 -11.11 18.15 1.81
CA LYS A 163 -9.93 18.71 2.48
C LYS A 163 -9.55 17.98 3.77
N PRO A 164 -10.46 17.72 4.74
CA PRO A 164 -10.09 17.03 5.98
C PRO A 164 -9.49 15.64 5.73
N ARG A 165 -10.04 14.89 4.76
CA ARG A 165 -9.58 13.53 4.43
C ARG A 165 -8.29 13.52 3.64
N ILE A 166 -8.06 14.51 2.77
CA ILE A 166 -6.80 14.66 2.04
C ILE A 166 -5.66 15.00 3.02
N LEU A 167 -5.89 15.94 3.94
CA LEU A 167 -4.90 16.30 4.96
C LEU A 167 -4.63 15.14 5.92
N GLU A 168 -5.66 14.41 6.33
CA GLU A 168 -5.50 13.19 7.13
C GLU A 168 -4.68 12.12 6.39
N TYR A 169 -4.92 11.93 5.08
CA TYR A 169 -4.13 11.02 4.25
C TYR A 169 -2.65 11.39 4.23
N PHE A 170 -2.31 12.66 3.99
CA PHE A 170 -0.92 13.09 3.98
C PHE A 170 -0.26 12.95 5.35
N ARG A 171 -0.95 13.34 6.43
CA ARG A 171 -0.45 13.17 7.80
C ARG A 171 -0.19 11.70 8.15
N GLN A 172 -1.14 10.82 7.85
CA GLN A 172 -0.95 9.39 8.09
C GLN A 172 0.14 8.78 7.19
N THR A 173 0.30 9.28 5.96
CA THR A 173 1.39 8.87 5.07
C THR A 173 2.75 9.29 5.64
N ALA A 174 2.85 10.48 6.24
CA ALA A 174 4.07 10.95 6.89
C ALA A 174 4.46 10.11 8.13
N ILE A 175 3.48 9.51 8.83
CA ILE A 175 3.73 8.55 9.92
C ILE A 175 4.40 7.28 9.39
N ILE A 176 3.85 6.68 8.33
CA ILE A 176 4.34 5.38 7.85
C ILE A 176 5.59 5.51 6.97
N LEU A 177 5.85 6.70 6.41
CA LEU A 177 6.97 7.04 5.54
C LEU A 177 7.82 8.19 6.13
N PRO A 178 8.54 8.00 7.24
CA PRO A 178 9.36 9.05 7.85
C PRO A 178 10.54 9.52 6.98
N TYR A 179 10.81 8.79 5.89
CA TYR A 179 11.88 9.06 4.92
C TYR A 179 11.42 9.83 3.67
N ALA A 180 10.14 10.14 3.54
CA ALA A 180 9.60 10.85 2.39
C ALA A 180 9.44 12.36 2.67
N ASN A 181 9.78 13.18 1.67
CA ASN A 181 9.33 14.57 1.60
C ASN A 181 8.01 14.61 0.83
N ILE A 182 7.00 15.26 1.41
CA ILE A 182 5.73 15.50 0.73
C ILE A 182 5.34 16.96 0.90
N THR A 183 5.21 17.67 -0.23
CA THR A 183 4.69 19.05 -0.26
C THR A 183 3.32 19.03 -0.92
N PHE A 184 2.31 19.51 -0.21
CA PHE A 184 0.96 19.70 -0.74
C PHE A 184 0.59 21.17 -0.72
N ILE A 185 0.29 21.73 -1.90
CA ILE A 185 -0.27 23.08 -2.04
C ILE A 185 -1.74 22.94 -2.39
N ASP A 186 -2.59 23.53 -1.57
CA ASP A 186 -4.03 23.48 -1.78
C ASP A 186 -4.56 24.62 -2.66
N PRO A 187 -5.84 24.57 -3.08
CA PRO A 187 -6.46 25.61 -3.90
C PRO A 187 -6.46 27.01 -3.27
N ASP A 188 -6.40 27.08 -1.94
CA ASP A 188 -6.36 28.34 -1.19
C ASP A 188 -4.92 28.91 -1.14
N GLY A 189 -3.94 28.19 -1.68
CA GLY A 189 -2.53 28.56 -1.66
C GLY A 189 -1.80 28.17 -0.36
N ILE A 190 -2.46 27.43 0.54
CA ILE A 190 -1.84 26.96 1.78
C ILE A 190 -0.84 25.84 1.44
N ILE A 191 0.37 25.98 1.96
CA ILE A 191 1.46 25.02 1.77
C ILE A 191 1.55 24.13 3.01
N TYR A 192 1.34 22.83 2.81
CA TYR A 192 1.55 21.79 3.80
C TYR A 192 2.85 21.04 3.47
N LYS A 193 3.81 21.03 4.40
CA LYS A 193 5.09 20.33 4.24
C LYS A 193 5.22 19.21 5.26
N PHE A 194 5.51 18.00 4.77
CA PHE A 194 5.85 16.83 5.57
C PHE A 194 7.28 16.44 5.23
N GLU A 195 8.24 16.94 6.01
CA GLU A 195 9.67 16.74 5.74
C GLU A 195 10.17 15.41 6.29
N ARG A 196 11.09 14.76 5.57
CA ARG A 196 11.71 13.53 6.04
C ARG A 196 12.56 13.80 7.30
N ILE A 197 12.63 12.82 8.19
CA ILE A 197 13.48 12.85 9.40
C ILE A 197 14.61 11.81 9.35
N THR A 198 14.62 10.98 8.30
CA THR A 198 15.62 9.93 8.11
C THR A 198 15.86 9.69 6.63
N ASN A 199 17.08 9.29 6.29
CA ASN A 199 17.46 8.84 4.96
C ASN A 199 17.53 7.31 4.87
N GLU A 200 17.26 6.61 5.97
CA GLU A 200 17.15 5.15 5.99
C GLU A 200 15.82 4.71 5.37
N MET A 201 15.88 3.89 4.32
CA MET A 201 14.70 3.25 3.72
C MET A 201 14.70 1.74 3.96
N PRO A 202 13.51 1.13 4.05
CA PRO A 202 13.38 -0.30 3.98
C PRO A 202 13.91 -0.87 2.66
N LYS A 203 14.28 -2.15 2.68
CA LYS A 203 14.66 -2.87 1.45
C LYS A 203 13.51 -2.83 0.43
N PRO A 204 13.77 -2.53 -0.85
CA PRO A 204 12.74 -2.55 -1.88
C PRO A 204 12.11 -3.94 -2.02
N PRO A 205 10.80 -4.02 -2.32
CA PRO A 205 10.13 -5.30 -2.51
C PRO A 205 10.64 -5.98 -3.79
N GLN A 206 10.71 -7.32 -3.77
CA GLN A 206 11.20 -8.12 -4.88
C GLN A 206 10.07 -8.87 -5.58
N GLU A 207 10.24 -9.12 -6.88
CA GLU A 207 9.36 -10.01 -7.63
C GLU A 207 9.49 -11.45 -7.11
N VAL A 208 8.34 -12.12 -6.91
CA VAL A 208 8.30 -13.51 -6.48
C VAL A 208 7.38 -14.32 -7.38
N ARG A 209 7.69 -15.61 -7.53
CA ARG A 209 6.80 -16.57 -8.20
C ARG A 209 5.54 -16.81 -7.35
N PRO A 210 4.41 -17.19 -7.95
CA PRO A 210 3.22 -17.52 -7.19
C PRO A 210 3.44 -18.79 -6.35
N HIS A 211 2.86 -18.79 -5.14
CA HIS A 211 2.83 -19.98 -4.29
C HIS A 211 1.64 -20.88 -4.66
N PRO A 212 1.77 -22.22 -4.69
CA PRO A 212 0.69 -23.14 -5.11
C PRO A 212 -0.66 -22.91 -4.41
N HIS A 213 -0.67 -22.67 -3.10
CA HIS A 213 -1.91 -22.41 -2.35
C HIS A 213 -2.71 -21.18 -2.82
N GLY A 214 -2.06 -20.21 -3.47
CA GLY A 214 -2.69 -18.96 -3.92
C GLY A 214 -3.05 -18.95 -5.41
N VAL A 215 -2.87 -20.08 -6.10
CA VAL A 215 -3.07 -20.17 -7.55
C VAL A 215 -4.56 -20.31 -7.88
N ASP A 216 -4.97 -19.62 -8.95
CA ASP A 216 -6.26 -19.81 -9.61
C ASP A 216 -6.07 -20.41 -11.02
N VAL A 217 -7.18 -20.83 -11.63
CA VAL A 217 -7.16 -21.50 -12.94
C VAL A 217 -6.61 -20.59 -14.04
N GLU A 218 -6.89 -19.28 -13.97
CA GLU A 218 -6.46 -18.32 -15.00
C GLU A 218 -4.96 -18.05 -14.92
N LEU A 219 -4.43 -17.89 -13.71
CA LEU A 219 -3.00 -17.81 -13.46
C LEU A 219 -2.30 -19.08 -13.95
N LEU A 220 -2.83 -20.26 -13.63
CA LEU A 220 -2.26 -21.53 -14.11
C LEU A 220 -2.23 -21.59 -15.65
N LYS A 221 -3.33 -21.23 -16.32
CA LYS A 221 -3.40 -21.14 -17.79
C LYS A 221 -2.36 -20.17 -18.35
N ARG A 222 -2.22 -19.00 -17.74
CA ARG A 222 -1.22 -17.99 -18.14
C ARG A 222 0.20 -18.50 -18.01
N LEU A 223 0.52 -19.20 -16.92
CA LEU A 223 1.82 -19.80 -16.70
C LEU A 223 2.11 -20.90 -17.73
N ILE A 224 1.13 -21.76 -18.03
CA ILE A 224 1.27 -22.81 -19.06
C ILE A 224 1.50 -22.21 -20.45
N ARG A 225 0.77 -21.15 -20.83
CA ARG A 225 0.96 -20.48 -22.12
C ARG A 225 2.36 -19.88 -22.30
N ARG A 226 2.99 -19.46 -21.20
CA ARG A 226 4.34 -18.86 -21.21
C ARG A 226 5.46 -19.87 -20.99
N THR A 227 5.15 -21.09 -20.55
CA THR A 227 6.20 -22.05 -20.18
C THR A 227 6.91 -22.65 -21.38
N ARG A 228 8.23 -22.84 -21.24
CA ARG A 228 9.07 -23.56 -22.19
C ARG A 228 9.25 -25.03 -21.83
N THR A 229 8.96 -25.40 -20.59
CA THR A 229 9.12 -26.77 -20.05
C THR A 229 8.25 -27.78 -20.80
N LYS A 230 8.78 -28.99 -21.03
CA LYS A 230 8.05 -30.10 -21.69
C LYS A 230 7.44 -31.11 -20.72
N SER A 231 7.71 -30.97 -19.42
CA SER A 231 7.23 -31.90 -18.39
C SER A 231 6.52 -31.16 -17.25
N LEU A 232 5.47 -31.77 -16.70
CA LEU A 232 4.72 -31.23 -15.56
C LEU A 232 5.59 -31.07 -14.31
N ILE A 233 6.50 -32.00 -14.07
CA ILE A 233 7.41 -31.93 -12.92
C ILE A 233 8.29 -30.68 -12.98
N GLU A 234 8.90 -30.43 -14.14
CA GLU A 234 9.77 -29.28 -14.35
C GLU A 234 8.95 -27.99 -14.30
N PHE A 235 7.78 -27.97 -14.96
CA PHE A 235 6.84 -26.85 -14.91
C PHE A 235 6.48 -26.45 -13.48
N ILE A 236 6.05 -27.40 -12.65
CA ILE A 236 5.64 -27.11 -11.27
C ILE A 236 6.84 -26.62 -10.45
N SER A 237 8.01 -27.25 -10.59
CA SER A 237 9.19 -26.86 -9.81
C SER A 237 9.78 -25.51 -10.21
N SER A 238 9.65 -25.11 -11.48
CA SER A 238 10.18 -23.85 -12.01
C SER A 238 9.19 -22.70 -11.88
N SER A 239 7.89 -22.96 -11.99
CA SER A 239 6.86 -21.91 -12.06
C SER A 239 6.36 -21.45 -10.70
N PHE A 240 6.49 -22.28 -9.66
CA PHE A 240 5.95 -21.99 -8.34
C PHE A 240 7.03 -21.76 -7.29
N HIS A 241 6.71 -20.86 -6.35
CA HIS A 241 7.61 -20.50 -5.26
C HIS A 241 7.76 -21.64 -4.24
N ARG A 242 9.01 -21.92 -3.85
CA ARG A 242 9.39 -22.96 -2.88
C ARG A 242 8.90 -24.38 -3.20
N VAL A 243 8.79 -24.72 -4.49
CA VAL A 243 8.48 -26.09 -4.91
C VAL A 243 9.70 -26.74 -5.54
N GLY A 244 10.33 -27.66 -4.80
CA GLY A 244 11.42 -28.49 -5.35
C GLY A 244 10.89 -29.66 -6.18
N ARG A 245 11.79 -30.28 -6.97
CA ARG A 245 11.47 -31.46 -7.82
C ARG A 245 10.86 -32.63 -7.01
N ARG A 246 11.36 -32.88 -5.80
CA ARG A 246 10.84 -33.92 -4.89
C ARG A 246 9.40 -33.63 -4.45
N THR A 247 9.10 -32.40 -4.06
CA THR A 247 7.75 -31.97 -3.66
C THR A 247 6.79 -31.98 -4.84
N ALA A 248 7.23 -31.54 -6.02
CA ALA A 248 6.46 -31.62 -7.26
C ALA A 248 6.08 -33.07 -7.61
N LEU A 249 7.01 -34.02 -7.46
CA LEU A 249 6.72 -35.45 -7.65
C LEU A 249 5.68 -35.98 -6.66
N LYS A 250 5.82 -35.66 -5.36
CA LYS A 250 4.84 -36.05 -4.34
C LYS A 250 3.45 -35.51 -4.67
N PHE A 251 3.38 -34.24 -5.06
CA PHE A 251 2.15 -33.59 -5.49
C PHE A 251 1.54 -34.31 -6.70
N LEU A 252 2.29 -34.50 -7.79
CA LEU A 252 1.80 -35.16 -9.01
C LEU A 252 1.32 -36.60 -8.77
N LYS A 253 2.00 -37.35 -7.88
CA LYS A 253 1.54 -38.66 -7.42
C LYS A 253 0.18 -38.56 -6.71
N ARG A 254 -0.01 -37.57 -5.84
CA ARG A 254 -1.29 -37.33 -5.13
C ARG A 254 -2.43 -37.02 -6.09
N VAL A 255 -2.19 -36.28 -7.17
CA VAL A 255 -3.21 -35.94 -8.18
C VAL A 255 -3.40 -37.04 -9.25
N ARG A 256 -2.57 -38.09 -9.22
CA ARG A 256 -2.49 -39.19 -10.19
C ARG A 256 -2.24 -38.68 -11.62
N MET A 257 -1.21 -37.84 -11.80
CA MET A 257 -0.80 -37.31 -13.10
C MET A 257 0.62 -37.75 -13.47
N ASN A 258 0.84 -38.06 -14.75
CA ASN A 258 2.15 -38.43 -15.26
C ASN A 258 3.13 -37.23 -15.19
N PRO A 259 4.26 -37.34 -14.46
CA PRO A 259 5.21 -36.24 -14.32
C PRO A 259 5.85 -35.75 -15.63
N ASN A 260 5.94 -36.61 -16.64
CA ASN A 260 6.58 -36.33 -17.91
C ASN A 260 5.61 -35.78 -18.97
N ARG A 261 4.32 -35.64 -18.65
CA ARG A 261 3.32 -35.09 -19.58
C ARG A 261 3.61 -33.63 -19.87
N ASP A 262 3.31 -33.18 -21.09
CA ASP A 262 3.41 -31.77 -21.48
C ASP A 262 2.32 -30.94 -20.76
N PRO A 263 2.69 -29.89 -20.00
CA PRO A 263 1.73 -28.97 -19.37
C PRO A 263 0.70 -28.37 -20.34
N ARG A 264 1.05 -28.17 -21.61
CA ARG A 264 0.19 -27.56 -22.64
C ARG A 264 -0.92 -28.50 -23.11
N SER A 265 -0.78 -29.80 -22.86
CA SER A 265 -1.77 -30.83 -23.21
C SER A 265 -2.89 -31.02 -22.16
N LEU A 266 -2.89 -30.22 -21.09
CA LEU A 266 -3.87 -30.33 -20.01
C LEU A 266 -5.25 -29.82 -20.43
N LYS A 267 -6.28 -30.61 -20.15
CA LYS A 267 -7.69 -30.23 -20.39
C LYS A 267 -8.22 -29.29 -19.29
N PRO A 268 -9.27 -28.49 -19.56
CA PRO A 268 -9.86 -27.58 -18.56
C PRO A 268 -10.18 -28.22 -17.20
N ASP A 269 -10.79 -29.41 -17.19
CA ASP A 269 -11.15 -30.12 -15.96
C ASP A 269 -9.92 -30.56 -15.15
N GLU A 270 -8.84 -30.91 -15.85
CA GLU A 270 -7.56 -31.28 -15.24
C GLU A 270 -6.90 -30.07 -14.58
N LEU A 271 -7.02 -28.87 -15.17
CA LEU A 271 -6.54 -27.62 -14.57
C LEU A 271 -7.27 -27.32 -13.26
N VAL A 272 -8.61 -27.46 -13.23
CA VAL A 272 -9.41 -27.28 -12.03
C VAL A 272 -9.00 -28.29 -10.96
N LYS A 273 -8.79 -29.57 -11.34
CA LYS A 273 -8.31 -30.62 -10.44
C LYS A 273 -6.94 -30.27 -9.83
N ILE A 274 -5.98 -29.81 -10.64
CA ILE A 274 -4.65 -29.39 -10.18
C ILE A 274 -4.76 -28.24 -9.19
N VAL A 275 -5.51 -27.18 -9.51
CA VAL A 275 -5.65 -26.00 -8.64
C VAL A 275 -6.29 -26.37 -7.29
N ASN A 276 -7.35 -27.17 -7.31
CA ASN A 276 -8.00 -27.64 -6.08
C ASN A 276 -7.07 -28.54 -5.24
N ALA A 277 -6.26 -29.37 -5.90
CA ALA A 277 -5.24 -30.17 -5.21
C ALA A 277 -4.14 -29.29 -4.61
N MET A 278 -3.69 -28.25 -5.33
CA MET A 278 -2.64 -27.34 -4.85
C MET A 278 -3.06 -26.64 -3.55
N LYS A 279 -4.33 -26.22 -3.45
CA LYS A 279 -4.87 -25.57 -2.25
C LYS A 279 -4.89 -26.48 -1.02
N LYS A 280 -5.06 -27.80 -1.21
CA LYS A 280 -5.20 -28.80 -0.12
C LYS A 280 -3.91 -29.53 0.23
N PHE A 281 -2.82 -29.33 -0.53
CA PHE A 281 -1.59 -30.10 -0.37
C PHE A 281 -0.65 -29.45 0.65
N ASN A 282 -0.53 -30.05 1.84
CA ASN A 282 0.17 -29.45 2.97
C ASN A 282 1.71 -29.59 2.94
N ASP A 283 2.29 -30.39 2.03
CA ASP A 283 3.76 -30.56 1.97
C ASP A 283 4.46 -29.40 1.21
N PHE A 284 3.71 -28.41 0.72
CA PHE A 284 4.33 -27.19 0.19
C PHE A 284 4.94 -26.40 1.34
N LEU A 285 6.17 -25.93 1.13
CA LEU A 285 6.83 -25.05 2.09
C LEU A 285 6.11 -23.70 2.13
N PRO A 286 5.91 -23.08 3.31
CA PRO A 286 5.21 -21.81 3.41
C PRO A 286 5.90 -20.73 2.58
N PRO A 287 5.19 -19.78 1.97
CA PRO A 287 5.82 -18.77 1.13
C PRO A 287 6.88 -17.97 1.90
N ASP A 288 8.00 -17.71 1.24
CA ASP A 288 9.04 -16.85 1.81
C ASP A 288 8.63 -15.37 1.73
N ALA A 289 8.99 -14.62 2.77
CA ALA A 289 8.60 -13.23 2.94
C ALA A 289 9.75 -12.24 2.70
N SER A 290 10.94 -12.69 2.28
CA SER A 290 12.05 -11.80 1.93
C SER A 290 11.73 -10.88 0.74
N CYS A 291 10.70 -11.22 -0.04
CA CYS A 291 10.19 -10.37 -1.11
C CYS A 291 9.39 -9.15 -0.62
N LEU A 292 9.02 -9.11 0.66
CA LEU A 292 8.27 -8.02 1.27
C LEU A 292 9.20 -6.89 1.76
N SER A 293 8.65 -5.69 1.77
CA SER A 293 9.23 -4.43 2.25
C SER A 293 8.39 -3.90 3.42
N PRO A 294 8.54 -4.45 4.64
CA PRO A 294 7.95 -3.88 5.84
C PRO A 294 8.63 -2.54 6.19
N VAL A 295 8.00 -1.69 7.00
CA VAL A 295 8.61 -0.42 7.42
C VAL A 295 9.72 -0.65 8.45
N GLY A 296 9.52 -1.62 9.33
CA GLY A 296 10.41 -1.93 10.43
C GLY A 296 10.05 -1.15 11.70
N PRO A 297 10.27 -1.72 12.91
CA PRO A 297 9.90 -1.08 14.16
C PRO A 297 10.54 0.30 14.38
N LYS A 298 11.83 0.45 14.04
CA LYS A 298 12.59 1.69 14.24
C LYS A 298 12.01 2.85 13.42
N LEU A 299 11.79 2.64 12.12
CA LEU A 299 11.23 3.65 11.23
C LEU A 299 9.78 3.97 11.63
N LEU A 300 8.99 2.97 12.00
CA LEU A 300 7.61 3.18 12.44
C LEU A 300 7.54 4.01 13.73
N GLU A 301 8.41 3.76 14.72
CA GLU A 301 8.52 4.58 15.93
C GLU A 301 8.91 6.01 15.60
N GLN A 302 9.89 6.22 14.72
CA GLN A 302 10.33 7.56 14.30
C GLN A 302 9.20 8.36 13.67
N GLY A 303 8.42 7.76 12.75
CA GLY A 303 7.29 8.44 12.12
C GLY A 303 6.14 8.74 13.08
N ILE A 304 5.88 7.85 14.05
CA ILE A 304 4.91 8.10 15.12
C ILE A 304 5.37 9.26 16.02
N ILE A 305 6.65 9.29 16.41
CA ILE A 305 7.21 10.37 17.24
C ILE A 305 7.07 11.71 16.54
N LYS A 306 7.39 11.76 15.24
CA LYS A 306 7.31 12.97 14.42
C LYS A 306 5.91 13.59 14.42
N GLU A 307 4.89 12.77 14.15
CA GLU A 307 3.55 13.28 13.83
C GLU A 307 2.57 13.28 15.02
N LEU A 308 2.80 12.43 16.03
CA LEU A 308 1.93 12.30 17.21
C LEU A 308 2.59 12.75 18.52
N LYS A 309 3.93 12.93 18.55
CA LYS A 309 4.74 13.33 19.71
C LYS A 309 4.25 12.70 21.04
N PRO A 310 4.25 11.37 21.15
CA PRO A 310 3.80 10.68 22.34
C PRO A 310 4.83 10.77 23.47
N GLU A 311 4.37 10.55 24.70
CA GLU A 311 5.24 10.37 25.87
C GLU A 311 5.91 8.98 25.87
N PHE A 312 5.23 8.01 25.29
CA PHE A 312 5.71 6.64 25.12
C PHE A 312 5.28 6.10 23.75
N VAL A 313 6.22 5.47 23.04
CA VAL A 313 5.94 4.72 21.82
C VAL A 313 6.62 3.36 21.87
N VAL A 314 5.98 2.36 21.29
CA VAL A 314 6.65 1.11 20.96
C VAL A 314 6.06 0.47 19.73
N ALA A 315 6.93 0.01 18.83
CA ALA A 315 6.57 -0.78 17.66
C ALA A 315 7.14 -2.21 17.76
N VAL A 316 6.46 -3.13 17.08
CA VAL A 316 6.91 -4.51 16.90
C VAL A 316 6.61 -4.96 15.49
N GLN A 317 7.50 -5.79 14.95
CA GLN A 317 7.30 -6.52 13.71
C GLN A 317 7.18 -8.00 14.06
N ARG A 318 6.11 -8.64 13.60
CA ARG A 318 5.90 -10.08 13.78
C ARG A 318 6.76 -10.87 12.80
N LYS A 319 6.96 -12.15 13.13
CA LYS A 319 7.55 -13.08 12.18
C LYS A 319 6.62 -13.20 10.96
N PRO A 320 7.16 -13.41 9.76
CA PRO A 320 6.31 -13.60 8.59
C PRO A 320 5.41 -14.82 8.74
N SER A 321 4.20 -14.70 8.21
CA SER A 321 3.19 -15.75 8.15
C SER A 321 2.62 -15.82 6.73
N ALA A 322 1.67 -16.71 6.49
CA ALA A 322 1.08 -16.91 5.18
C ALA A 322 -0.43 -17.08 5.28
N TYR A 323 -1.15 -16.53 4.31
CA TYR A 323 -2.58 -16.75 4.16
C TYR A 323 -2.88 -17.00 2.68
N ALA A 324 -3.64 -18.05 2.36
CA ALA A 324 -4.02 -18.39 0.98
C ALA A 324 -2.85 -18.33 -0.03
N GLY A 325 -1.64 -18.77 0.36
CA GLY A 325 -0.43 -18.74 -0.48
C GLY A 325 0.28 -17.38 -0.61
N HIS A 326 -0.17 -16.35 0.09
CA HIS A 326 0.50 -15.05 0.12
C HIS A 326 1.28 -14.88 1.43
N PRO A 327 2.59 -14.58 1.38
CA PRO A 327 3.34 -14.22 2.57
C PRO A 327 2.85 -12.86 3.06
N PHE A 328 2.73 -12.70 4.38
CA PHE A 328 2.41 -11.43 5.01
C PHE A 328 3.20 -11.22 6.30
N ILE A 329 3.42 -9.95 6.65
CA ILE A 329 4.01 -9.50 7.90
C ILE A 329 3.04 -8.51 8.54
N VAL A 330 2.88 -8.60 9.86
CA VAL A 330 2.13 -7.63 10.67
C VAL A 330 3.11 -6.81 11.49
N GLU A 331 2.99 -5.50 11.38
CA GLU A 331 3.65 -4.55 12.27
C GLU A 331 2.58 -3.86 13.10
N ALA A 332 2.84 -3.66 14.38
CA ALA A 332 1.94 -2.93 15.25
C ALA A 332 2.70 -1.99 16.16
N ALA A 333 2.09 -0.87 16.51
CA ALA A 333 2.64 0.05 17.48
C ALA A 333 1.55 0.59 18.41
N ILE A 334 1.97 0.99 19.61
CA ILE A 334 1.14 1.73 20.56
C ILE A 334 1.87 3.00 20.92
N ALA A 335 1.18 4.14 20.79
CA ALA A 335 1.64 5.44 21.24
C ALA A 335 0.73 5.91 22.40
N TYR A 336 1.30 6.52 23.43
CA TYR A 336 0.59 6.95 24.63
C TYR A 336 1.10 8.30 25.15
N GLY A 337 0.17 9.15 25.60
CA GLY A 337 0.47 10.44 26.23
C GLY A 337 0.96 11.51 25.24
N GLY A 338 1.47 12.62 25.76
CA GLY A 338 1.98 13.73 24.93
C GLY A 338 0.88 14.41 24.10
N GLU A 339 1.15 14.64 22.81
CA GLU A 339 0.18 15.23 21.86
C GLU A 339 -0.70 14.16 21.16
N VAL A 340 -0.70 12.92 21.64
CA VAL A 340 -1.62 11.89 21.14
C VAL A 340 -3.06 12.33 21.41
N PRO A 341 -3.92 12.40 20.38
CA PRO A 341 -5.29 12.91 20.54
C PRO A 341 -6.07 12.05 21.54
N LEU A 342 -6.93 12.69 22.33
CA LEU A 342 -7.92 11.93 23.11
C LEU A 342 -8.94 11.31 22.15
N PRO A 343 -9.25 10.02 22.31
CA PRO A 343 -10.29 9.39 21.52
C PRO A 343 -11.64 10.04 21.83
N LYS A 344 -12.47 10.24 20.81
CA LYS A 344 -13.85 10.69 21.01
C LYS A 344 -14.64 9.64 21.81
N PRO A 345 -15.70 10.03 22.54
CA PRO A 345 -16.51 9.07 23.29
C PRO A 345 -16.99 7.90 22.42
N GLY A 346 -16.63 6.68 22.81
CA GLY A 346 -16.97 5.45 22.06
C GLY A 346 -16.11 5.15 20.83
N GLU A 347 -15.15 6.02 20.49
CA GLU A 347 -14.20 5.81 19.40
C GLU A 347 -12.84 5.31 19.93
N ILE A 348 -12.02 4.79 19.02
CA ILE A 348 -10.66 4.33 19.30
C ILE A 348 -9.76 4.97 18.25
N ASN A 349 -8.66 5.60 18.67
CA ASN A 349 -7.66 6.13 17.75
C ASN A 349 -6.89 4.97 17.11
N LEU A 350 -7.38 4.51 15.97
CA LEU A 350 -6.82 3.40 15.21
C LEU A 350 -6.32 3.89 13.86
N TYR A 351 -5.00 3.81 13.67
CA TYR A 351 -4.33 4.07 12.41
C TYR A 351 -4.04 2.74 11.71
N ARG A 352 -4.62 2.56 10.53
CA ARG A 352 -4.55 1.30 9.78
C ARG A 352 -3.75 1.51 8.51
N TYR A 353 -2.84 0.58 8.25
CA TYR A 353 -2.00 0.62 7.07
C TYR A 353 -2.03 -0.73 6.36
N ALA A 354 -2.02 -0.68 5.03
CA ALA A 354 -1.83 -1.85 4.19
C ALA A 354 -0.83 -1.54 3.09
N ASN A 355 0.26 -2.29 2.99
CA ASN A 355 1.35 -2.04 2.04
C ASN A 355 1.80 -0.56 2.03
N LYS A 356 1.99 0.02 3.22
CA LYS A 356 2.34 1.43 3.44
C LYS A 356 1.30 2.47 2.97
N ILE A 357 0.04 2.05 2.77
CA ILE A 357 -1.10 2.94 2.45
C ILE A 357 -1.95 3.12 3.71
N PRO A 358 -2.26 4.36 4.14
CA PRO A 358 -3.22 4.60 5.21
C PRO A 358 -4.66 4.32 4.77
N LEU A 359 -5.42 3.62 5.61
CA LEU A 359 -6.82 3.25 5.38
C LEU A 359 -7.74 4.14 6.22
N LEU A 360 -8.40 5.12 5.58
CA LEU A 360 -9.19 6.14 6.28
C LEU A 360 -10.68 5.80 6.47
N TYR A 361 -11.25 4.97 5.59
CA TYR A 361 -12.69 4.66 5.59
C TYR A 361 -12.99 3.32 6.24
N ASP A 362 -14.22 3.15 6.75
CA ASP A 362 -14.75 1.88 7.27
C ASP A 362 -13.92 1.21 8.39
N ALA A 363 -13.34 2.01 9.28
CA ALA A 363 -12.54 1.49 10.40
C ALA A 363 -13.30 0.49 11.29
N HIS A 364 -14.63 0.64 11.44
CA HIS A 364 -15.45 -0.26 12.26
C HIS A 364 -15.54 -1.69 11.72
N SER A 365 -15.43 -1.85 10.40
CA SER A 365 -15.52 -3.15 9.70
C SER A 365 -14.17 -3.85 9.56
N ASP A 366 -13.09 -3.19 9.97
CA ASP A 366 -11.73 -3.70 9.80
C ASP A 366 -11.36 -4.77 10.84
N VAL A 367 -10.59 -5.77 10.40
CA VAL A 367 -10.06 -6.82 11.28
C VAL A 367 -9.28 -6.26 12.47
N ALA A 368 -8.52 -5.17 12.31
CA ALA A 368 -7.77 -4.55 13.39
C ALA A 368 -8.69 -3.99 14.49
N MET A 369 -9.81 -3.37 14.11
CA MET A 369 -10.79 -2.86 15.06
C MET A 369 -11.48 -3.99 15.82
N LYS A 370 -11.86 -5.07 15.11
CA LYS A 370 -12.41 -6.28 15.73
C LYS A 370 -11.45 -6.87 16.76
N VAL A 371 -10.17 -7.00 16.41
CA VAL A 371 -9.14 -7.52 17.32
C VAL A 371 -8.97 -6.62 18.54
N ILE A 372 -8.87 -5.30 18.36
CA ILE A 372 -8.73 -4.36 19.48
C ILE A 372 -9.91 -4.48 20.44
N LYS A 373 -11.15 -4.54 19.94
CA LYS A 373 -12.34 -4.72 20.78
C LYS A 373 -12.38 -6.06 21.53
N SER A 374 -11.74 -7.10 20.99
CA SER A 374 -11.69 -8.42 21.63
C SER A 374 -10.68 -8.52 22.79
N ILE A 375 -9.66 -7.65 22.82
CA ILE A 375 -8.61 -7.69 23.84
C ILE A 375 -9.13 -7.08 25.16
N LYS A 376 -8.93 -7.79 26.27
CA LYS A 376 -9.19 -7.28 27.63
C LYS A 376 -8.07 -6.31 28.07
N TRP A 377 -8.20 -5.04 27.72
CA TRP A 377 -7.20 -3.98 27.95
C TRP A 377 -6.88 -3.69 29.43
N SER A 378 -7.85 -3.92 30.32
CA SER A 378 -7.65 -3.79 31.78
C SER A 378 -6.51 -4.65 32.32
N ARG A 379 -6.23 -5.82 31.71
CA ARG A 379 -5.08 -6.68 32.05
C ARG A 379 -3.72 -6.01 31.82
N TYR A 380 -3.70 -4.96 30.99
CA TYR A 380 -2.51 -4.18 30.65
C TYR A 380 -2.51 -2.80 31.31
N LYS A 381 -3.45 -2.50 32.22
CA LYS A 381 -3.68 -1.17 32.81
C LYS A 381 -3.99 -0.09 31.75
N ILE A 382 -4.57 -0.50 30.62
CA ILE A 382 -4.95 0.41 29.54
C ILE A 382 -6.45 0.64 29.64
N ASP A 383 -6.84 1.89 29.74
CA ASP A 383 -8.19 2.36 29.45
C ASP A 383 -8.20 2.98 28.05
N LEU A 384 -9.18 2.63 27.23
CA LEU A 384 -9.31 3.14 25.87
C LEU A 384 -9.74 4.61 25.83
N SER A 385 -10.15 5.20 26.95
CA SER A 385 -10.40 6.64 27.09
C SER A 385 -9.11 7.47 27.19
N MET A 386 -7.97 6.84 27.48
CA MET A 386 -6.67 7.49 27.61
C MET A 386 -6.19 8.06 26.26
N PRO A 387 -5.21 8.99 26.24
CA PRO A 387 -4.56 9.45 25.01
C PRO A 387 -3.66 8.33 24.45
N ILE A 388 -4.28 7.31 23.86
CA ILE A 388 -3.66 6.13 23.27
C ILE A 388 -3.99 6.06 21.79
N ALA A 389 -3.00 5.71 20.97
CA ALA A 389 -3.15 5.42 19.56
C ALA A 389 -2.64 4.01 19.26
N PHE A 390 -3.45 3.26 18.51
CA PHE A 390 -3.10 1.94 17.99
C PHE A 390 -2.75 2.08 16.52
N ILE A 391 -1.58 1.55 16.14
CA ILE A 391 -1.13 1.52 14.76
C ILE A 391 -1.03 0.06 14.35
N VAL A 392 -1.65 -0.31 13.24
CA VAL A 392 -1.57 -1.67 12.66
C VAL A 392 -1.23 -1.56 11.18
N HIS A 393 -0.17 -2.23 10.76
CA HIS A 393 0.29 -2.28 9.38
C HIS A 393 0.38 -3.72 8.89
N ILE A 394 -0.29 -3.99 7.78
CA ILE A 394 -0.23 -5.30 7.10
C ILE A 394 0.55 -5.16 5.81
N VAL A 395 1.58 -6.00 5.66
CA VAL A 395 2.49 -6.03 4.52
C VAL A 395 2.29 -7.37 3.82
N SER A 396 1.96 -7.37 2.53
CA SER A 396 1.75 -8.61 1.79
C SER A 396 1.86 -8.40 0.27
N THR A 397 2.16 -9.48 -0.46
CA THR A 397 2.05 -9.51 -1.94
C THR A 397 0.61 -9.29 -2.42
N LYS A 398 -0.37 -9.64 -1.58
CA LYS A 398 -1.79 -9.40 -1.81
C LYS A 398 -2.40 -9.06 -0.47
N VAL A 399 -3.14 -7.97 -0.35
CA VAL A 399 -3.88 -7.65 0.88
C VAL A 399 -5.34 -8.08 0.66
N PRO A 400 -5.99 -8.77 1.62
CA PRO A 400 -7.35 -9.25 1.45
C PRO A 400 -8.35 -8.11 1.72
N TYR A 401 -8.41 -7.12 0.84
CA TYR A 401 -9.44 -6.08 0.91
C TYR A 401 -10.83 -6.67 0.66
N LYS A 402 -11.85 -6.17 1.38
CA LYS A 402 -13.25 -6.57 1.13
C LYS A 402 -13.92 -5.69 0.07
N THR A 403 -13.48 -4.45 -0.10
CA THR A 403 -13.96 -3.52 -1.15
C THR A 403 -12.88 -3.24 -2.21
N VAL A 404 -13.30 -2.91 -3.42
CA VAL A 404 -12.40 -2.49 -4.52
C VAL A 404 -11.66 -1.19 -4.17
N GLY A 405 -12.28 -0.32 -3.37
CA GLY A 405 -11.72 0.96 -2.90
C GLY A 405 -10.57 0.83 -1.89
N LYS A 406 -10.23 -0.39 -1.47
CA LYS A 406 -9.21 -0.73 -0.46
C LYS A 406 -9.46 -0.08 0.90
N GLU A 407 -10.70 -0.10 1.38
CA GLU A 407 -11.07 0.69 2.57
C GLU A 407 -10.76 -0.02 3.88
N PHE A 408 -10.95 -1.34 3.90
CA PHE A 408 -10.68 -2.16 5.07
C PHE A 408 -10.27 -3.58 4.71
N ILE A 409 -9.62 -4.21 5.67
CA ILE A 409 -9.04 -5.54 5.53
C ILE A 409 -10.03 -6.58 6.05
N ALA A 410 -10.24 -7.63 5.26
CA ALA A 410 -11.14 -8.72 5.61
C ALA A 410 -10.65 -9.50 6.83
N ASP A 411 -11.60 -10.00 7.60
CA ASP A 411 -11.34 -10.84 8.78
C ASP A 411 -10.88 -12.23 8.34
N LYS A 412 -9.55 -12.41 8.32
CA LYS A 412 -8.89 -13.70 8.10
C LYS A 412 -8.28 -14.17 9.42
N PRO A 413 -8.56 -15.41 9.87
CA PRO A 413 -8.08 -15.91 11.16
C PRO A 413 -6.56 -15.78 11.34
N GLU A 414 -5.79 -16.07 10.30
CA GLU A 414 -4.33 -16.01 10.32
C GLU A 414 -3.83 -14.57 10.54
N ILE A 415 -4.49 -13.60 9.91
CA ILE A 415 -4.18 -12.18 10.03
C ILE A 415 -4.61 -11.66 11.41
N ALA A 416 -5.84 -11.97 11.83
CA ALA A 416 -6.38 -11.56 13.12
C ALA A 416 -5.49 -12.05 14.29
N TYR A 417 -5.04 -13.31 14.23
CA TYR A 417 -4.12 -13.89 15.19
C TYR A 417 -2.82 -13.08 15.30
N GLU A 418 -2.16 -12.80 14.17
CA GLU A 418 -0.89 -12.05 14.21
C GLU A 418 -1.05 -10.60 14.67
N ILE A 419 -2.16 -9.92 14.31
CA ILE A 419 -2.49 -8.59 14.85
C ILE A 419 -2.65 -8.65 16.37
N GLU A 420 -3.41 -9.61 16.88
CA GLU A 420 -3.69 -9.75 18.31
C GLU A 420 -2.39 -9.92 19.11
N TRP A 421 -1.50 -10.79 18.64
CA TRP A 421 -0.20 -11.03 19.28
C TRP A 421 0.76 -9.86 19.17
N ALA A 422 0.74 -9.12 18.06
CA ALA A 422 1.52 -7.89 17.89
C ALA A 422 1.07 -6.84 18.92
N LEU A 423 -0.23 -6.56 18.98
CA LEU A 423 -0.82 -5.59 19.92
C LEU A 423 -0.60 -5.99 21.38
N LYS A 424 -0.82 -7.26 21.74
CA LYS A 424 -0.52 -7.76 23.10
C LYS A 424 0.94 -7.60 23.48
N THR A 425 1.86 -7.71 22.52
CA THR A 425 3.29 -7.51 22.78
C THR A 425 3.60 -6.05 23.08
N CYS A 426 3.03 -5.11 22.32
CA CYS A 426 3.11 -3.68 22.63
C CYS A 426 2.46 -3.36 23.98
N ALA A 427 1.27 -3.91 24.25
CA ALA A 427 0.53 -3.65 25.49
C ALA A 427 1.29 -4.08 26.75
N ARG A 428 2.03 -5.20 26.69
CA ARG A 428 2.93 -5.63 27.78
C ARG A 428 4.02 -4.60 28.08
N LYS A 429 4.62 -4.00 27.05
CA LYS A 429 5.66 -2.97 27.22
C LYS A 429 5.06 -1.67 27.77
N LEU A 430 3.90 -1.24 27.27
CA LEU A 430 3.18 -0.08 27.80
C LEU A 430 2.77 -0.29 29.27
N ARG A 431 2.28 -1.48 29.65
CA ARG A 431 1.97 -1.80 31.07
C ARG A 431 3.16 -1.57 31.99
N ALA A 432 4.36 -1.98 31.58
CA ALA A 432 5.57 -1.79 32.36
C ALA A 432 5.90 -0.30 32.53
N TYR A 433 5.71 0.50 31.48
CA TYR A 433 5.86 1.95 31.51
C TYR A 433 4.84 2.61 32.46
N LEU A 434 3.54 2.32 32.31
CA LEU A 434 2.46 2.86 33.15
C LEU A 434 2.69 2.53 34.63
N THR A 435 3.11 1.31 34.93
CA THR A 435 3.41 0.89 36.31
C THR A 435 4.57 1.70 36.91
N ARG A 436 5.60 2.03 36.13
CA ARG A 436 6.70 2.90 36.59
C ARG A 436 6.21 4.33 36.80
N LYS A 437 5.35 4.83 35.92
CA LYS A 437 4.76 6.18 36.01
C LYS A 437 3.89 6.33 37.26
N GLU A 438 3.00 5.38 37.53
CA GLU A 438 2.18 5.32 38.75
C GLU A 438 3.04 5.32 40.02
N ARG A 439 4.10 4.50 40.05
CA ARG A 439 5.03 4.45 41.19
C ARG A 439 5.72 5.81 41.43
N LYS A 440 6.21 6.45 40.36
CA LYS A 440 6.82 7.80 40.46
C LYS A 440 5.82 8.84 40.97
N ALA A 441 4.59 8.81 40.49
CA ALA A 441 3.53 9.72 40.95
C ALA A 441 3.18 9.49 42.43
N ALA A 442 3.09 8.24 42.88
CA ALA A 442 2.84 7.91 44.28
C ALA A 442 3.96 8.39 45.21
N ILE A 443 5.22 8.25 44.81
CA ILE A 443 6.38 8.75 45.56
C ILE A 443 6.34 10.29 45.64
N ARG A 444 6.10 10.99 44.53
CA ARG A 444 5.97 12.46 44.51
C ARG A 444 4.85 12.95 45.42
N ARG A 445 3.71 12.27 45.44
CA ARG A 445 2.60 12.60 46.35
C ARG A 445 3.02 12.43 47.82
N LYS A 446 3.74 11.35 48.16
CA LYS A 446 4.26 11.16 49.53
C LYS A 446 5.22 12.27 49.95
N ILE A 447 6.16 12.64 49.08
CA ILE A 447 7.11 13.73 49.34
C ILE A 447 6.38 15.06 49.53
N SER A 448 5.46 15.40 48.63
CA SER A 448 4.68 16.65 48.73
C SER A 448 3.79 16.72 49.98
N ILE A 449 3.31 15.58 50.48
CA ILE A 449 2.60 15.51 51.76
C ILE A 449 3.59 15.76 52.90
N LEU A 450 4.76 15.10 52.88
CA LEU A 450 5.81 15.26 53.90
C LEU A 450 6.42 16.67 53.93
N GLU A 451 6.49 17.41 52.81
CA GLU A 451 6.96 18.80 52.77
C GLU A 451 5.94 19.81 53.31
N LYS A 452 4.66 19.42 53.44
CA LYS A 452 3.60 20.26 54.00
C LYS A 452 3.44 20.10 55.52
N TYR A 453 4.04 19.05 56.08
CA TYR A 453 4.15 18.81 57.53
C TYR A 453 5.54 19.21 57.98
#